data_AF-A0A8H7QT43-F1
#
_entry.id   AF-A0A8H7QT43-F1
#
_cell.length_a   1.000
_cell.length_b   1.000
_cell.length_c   1.000
_cell.angle_alpha   90.00
_cell.angle_beta   90.00
_cell.angle_gamma   90.00
#
_symmetry.space_group_name_H-M   'P 1'
#
loop_
_entity.id
_entity.type
_entity.pdbx_description
1 polymer ?
#
loop_
_entity_poly.entity_id
_entity_poly.type
_entity_poly.pdbx_seq_one_letter_code
_entity_poly.pdbx_strand_id
1 'polypeptide(L)'
;MSVTDINKEKLNAIRNKLAKSQGFQFSENLKSVFDLNGHRQAESMPNNNVEQNDPMEEDLPDLTPLLDSISILSGSSSQIQTQLKLETLENLVNLPQSQLKIAISSIDMASWADEITADLLKEISKSENIPNANAAYLVYAATYSKITALKSNVPRILMNSIQQLTKDEGKCVIDGLIVPLLFQSGLSKPQCEVINKSTTELNPSQRLFLLKTILSDGESYFATNTDIKLISNDNRNYLRPWNDNVFQLISTILSTQPLVNFDRTHLFDLVQPLQTIVQSNPKDKGSMQLLLLLTSKYAQAIIEFSCIDLIEEICQLSTMFLKRSVLGQLTSIKKKMLV
;
A
#
# COMPACT_ATOMS: atom_id res chain seq x y z
N MET A 1 10.91 19.08 -41.78
CA MET A 1 11.32 19.04 -40.37
C MET A 1 10.99 17.65 -39.85
N SER A 2 11.99 16.84 -39.55
CA SER A 2 11.82 15.43 -39.21
C SER A 2 11.26 15.28 -37.78
N VAL A 3 10.52 14.21 -37.50
CA VAL A 3 10.05 13.86 -36.14
C VAL A 3 11.24 13.74 -35.17
N THR A 4 12.42 13.33 -35.68
CA THR A 4 13.67 13.29 -34.91
C THR A 4 14.17 14.68 -34.50
N ASP A 5 13.94 15.70 -35.33
CA ASP A 5 14.37 17.08 -35.04
C ASP A 5 13.49 17.68 -33.94
N ILE A 6 12.18 17.41 -33.98
CA ILE A 6 11.19 17.87 -32.99
C ILE A 6 11.44 17.24 -31.62
N ASN A 7 11.82 15.96 -31.57
CA ASN A 7 12.10 15.28 -30.30
C ASN A 7 13.41 15.77 -29.67
N LYS A 8 14.43 16.09 -30.49
CA LYS A 8 15.69 16.65 -30.01
C LYS A 8 15.52 18.07 -29.45
N GLU A 9 14.65 18.88 -30.06
CA GLU A 9 14.31 20.21 -29.56
C GLU A 9 13.54 20.16 -28.24
N LYS A 10 12.59 19.23 -28.10
CA LYS A 10 11.84 19.01 -26.85
C LYS A 10 12.74 18.53 -25.71
N LEU A 11 13.68 17.62 -25.97
CA LEU A 11 14.67 17.16 -24.99
C LEU A 11 15.59 18.29 -24.53
N ASN A 12 16.06 19.14 -25.45
CA ASN A 12 16.85 20.31 -25.10
C ASN A 12 16.07 21.35 -24.29
N ALA A 13 14.77 21.53 -24.57
CA ALA A 13 13.90 22.42 -23.81
C ALA A 13 13.66 21.92 -22.37
N ILE A 14 13.53 20.61 -22.17
CA ILE A 14 13.39 19.99 -20.83
C ILE A 14 14.71 20.11 -20.05
N ARG A 15 15.85 19.86 -20.69
CA ARG A 15 17.18 20.00 -20.07
C ARG A 15 17.45 21.43 -19.59
N ASN A 16 17.07 22.42 -20.41
CA ASN A 16 17.18 23.84 -20.06
C ASN A 16 16.18 24.28 -18.96
N LYS A 17 15.02 23.62 -18.86
CA LYS A 17 14.07 23.86 -17.75
C LYS A 17 14.59 23.27 -16.43
N LEU A 18 15.20 22.08 -16.45
CA LEU A 18 15.81 21.47 -15.26
C LEU A 18 17.01 22.27 -14.74
N ALA A 19 17.87 22.75 -15.65
CA ALA A 19 19.02 23.57 -15.29
C ALA A 19 18.60 24.92 -14.67
N LYS A 20 17.44 25.48 -15.07
CA LYS A 20 16.88 26.70 -14.48
C LYS A 20 16.16 26.46 -13.15
N SER A 21 15.61 25.26 -12.90
CA SER A 21 14.94 24.96 -11.64
C SER A 21 15.88 24.57 -10.49
N GLN A 22 17.11 24.12 -10.80
CA GLN A 22 18.12 23.83 -9.77
C GLN A 22 18.86 25.08 -9.25
N GLY A 23 18.65 26.25 -9.87
CA GLY A 23 19.29 27.52 -9.47
C GLY A 23 18.46 28.41 -8.55
N PHE A 24 17.24 28.03 -8.16
CA PHE A 24 16.37 28.86 -7.32
C PHE A 24 15.87 28.08 -6.09
N GLN A 25 16.08 28.69 -4.91
CA GLN A 25 15.47 28.40 -3.60
C GLN A 25 16.10 27.35 -2.66
N PHE A 26 17.42 27.19 -2.63
CA PHE A 26 18.07 26.53 -1.46
C PHE A 26 18.89 27.47 -0.58
N SER A 27 19.36 28.61 -1.10
CA SER A 27 20.21 29.54 -0.33
C SER A 27 19.45 30.63 0.44
N GLU A 28 18.19 30.91 0.12
CA GLU A 28 17.43 31.96 0.82
C GLU A 28 16.75 31.50 2.12
N ASN A 29 16.55 30.19 2.33
CA ASN A 29 15.87 29.68 3.53
C ASN A 29 16.80 29.39 4.73
N LEU A 30 18.11 29.57 4.59
CA LEU A 30 19.06 29.34 5.70
C LEU A 30 19.48 30.63 6.43
N LYS A 31 18.93 31.80 6.05
CA LYS A 31 19.18 33.08 6.76
C LYS A 31 18.12 33.46 7.80
N SER A 32 17.07 32.67 8.00
CA SER A 32 16.01 32.99 8.98
C SER A 32 16.12 32.23 10.31
N VAL A 33 17.29 31.66 10.64
CA VAL A 33 17.49 30.83 11.85
C VAL A 33 18.19 31.59 13.00
N PHE A 34 18.31 32.92 12.93
CA PHE A 34 18.73 33.74 14.07
C PHE A 34 17.77 34.91 14.33
N ASP A 35 17.33 34.99 15.59
CA ASP A 35 16.19 35.75 16.11
C ASP A 35 16.57 37.18 16.57
N LEU A 36 15.55 38.02 16.78
CA LEU A 36 15.57 39.46 17.09
C LEU A 36 16.29 39.88 18.41
N ASN A 37 16.89 38.95 19.15
CA ASN A 37 17.47 39.22 20.48
C ASN A 37 19.01 39.07 20.54
N GLY A 38 19.67 39.34 19.41
CA GLY A 38 21.12 39.24 19.19
C GLY A 38 22.03 39.25 20.41
N HIS A 39 22.75 38.14 20.63
CA HIS A 39 24.02 38.09 21.36
C HIS A 39 25.02 37.22 20.59
N ARG A 40 26.20 37.78 20.33
CA ARG A 40 27.38 37.14 19.72
C ARG A 40 28.22 36.45 20.78
N GLN A 41 28.82 35.31 20.44
CA GLN A 41 30.23 35.08 20.79
C GLN A 41 30.99 34.62 19.55
N ALA A 42 32.12 35.28 19.35
CA ALA A 42 33.08 35.08 18.28
C ALA A 42 34.15 34.09 18.75
N GLU A 43 34.68 33.29 17.84
CA GLU A 43 36.11 32.99 17.78
C GLU A 43 36.48 32.49 16.38
N SER A 44 37.74 32.73 16.02
CA SER A 44 38.21 33.10 14.70
C SER A 44 39.22 32.10 14.11
N MET A 45 39.02 31.73 12.82
CA MET A 45 40.02 31.36 11.79
C MET A 45 40.91 30.10 12.04
N PRO A 46 41.52 29.46 11.00
CA PRO A 46 41.63 29.88 9.61
C PRO A 46 41.19 28.86 8.54
N ASN A 47 40.91 29.47 7.40
CA ASN A 47 40.94 28.97 6.03
C ASN A 47 41.96 27.84 5.78
N ASN A 48 41.47 26.66 5.40
CA ASN A 48 42.23 25.68 4.63
C ASN A 48 41.34 25.20 3.48
N ASN A 49 41.65 25.70 2.29
CA ASN A 49 41.26 25.09 1.03
C ASN A 49 41.78 23.65 1.02
N VAL A 50 40.88 22.70 1.28
CA VAL A 50 41.01 21.34 0.78
C VAL A 50 39.76 21.13 -0.03
N GLU A 51 39.91 21.22 -1.35
CA GLU A 51 39.00 20.57 -2.29
C GLU A 51 38.98 19.09 -1.91
N GLN A 52 38.07 18.72 -1.00
CA GLN A 52 37.63 17.35 -0.86
C GLN A 52 36.82 17.07 -2.12
N ASN A 53 37.53 16.59 -3.13
CA ASN A 53 36.95 15.78 -4.19
C ASN A 53 36.04 14.75 -3.50
N ASP A 54 34.73 14.97 -3.58
CA ASP A 54 33.75 13.96 -3.24
C ASP A 54 34.11 12.71 -4.04
N PRO A 55 34.42 11.59 -3.38
CA PRO A 55 34.76 10.38 -4.08
C PRO A 55 33.49 9.85 -4.73
N MET A 56 33.47 9.88 -6.07
CA MET A 56 32.59 9.14 -6.95
C MET A 56 31.09 9.50 -6.87
N GLU A 57 30.64 10.33 -7.82
CA GLU A 57 29.52 9.91 -8.66
C GLU A 57 29.86 8.50 -9.16
N GLU A 58 29.39 7.46 -8.47
CA GLU A 58 29.41 6.11 -9.03
C GLU A 58 28.77 6.19 -10.41
N ASP A 59 29.50 5.75 -11.44
CA ASP A 59 29.01 5.56 -12.81
C ASP A 59 27.70 4.77 -12.74
N LEU A 60 26.57 5.49 -12.69
CA LEU A 60 25.25 4.89 -12.78
C LEU A 60 25.22 4.20 -14.15
N PRO A 61 24.98 2.88 -14.20
CA PRO A 61 25.01 2.17 -15.47
C PRO A 61 24.00 2.80 -16.42
N ASP A 62 24.38 2.89 -17.69
CA ASP A 62 23.51 3.47 -18.72
C ASP A 62 22.22 2.63 -18.83
N LEU A 63 21.11 3.19 -18.33
CA LEU A 63 19.79 2.58 -18.38
C LEU A 63 19.11 2.79 -19.74
N THR A 64 19.70 3.60 -20.63
CA THR A 64 19.11 3.94 -21.95
C THR A 64 18.73 2.70 -22.77
N PRO A 65 19.56 1.63 -22.88
CA PRO A 65 19.20 0.45 -23.65
C PRO A 65 17.95 -0.27 -23.11
N LEU A 66 17.79 -0.31 -21.79
CA LEU A 66 16.62 -0.90 -21.15
C LEU A 66 15.38 -0.02 -21.36
N LEU A 67 15.53 1.29 -21.19
CA LEU A 67 14.42 2.24 -21.40
C LEU A 67 13.94 2.26 -22.85
N ASP A 68 14.85 2.19 -23.82
CA ASP A 68 14.53 2.07 -25.23
C ASP A 68 13.75 0.78 -25.51
N SER A 69 14.18 -0.34 -24.91
CA SER A 69 13.48 -1.63 -25.03
C SER A 69 12.08 -1.60 -24.39
N ILE A 70 11.94 -0.94 -23.24
CA ILE A 70 10.66 -0.78 -22.54
C ILE A 70 9.73 0.16 -23.31
N SER A 71 10.25 1.17 -24.01
CA SER A 71 9.42 2.09 -24.81
C SER A 71 8.60 1.36 -25.89
N ILE A 72 9.10 0.21 -26.36
CA ILE A 72 8.41 -0.65 -27.32
C ILE A 72 7.14 -1.26 -26.70
N LEU A 73 7.15 -1.53 -25.38
CA LEU A 73 6.02 -2.10 -24.64
C LEU A 73 4.85 -1.11 -24.51
N SER A 74 5.10 0.20 -24.54
CA SER A 74 4.05 1.23 -24.53
C SER A 74 3.41 1.44 -25.91
N GLY A 75 3.91 0.79 -26.97
CA GLY A 75 3.36 0.87 -28.33
C GLY A 75 2.41 -0.28 -28.68
N SER A 76 1.43 -0.02 -29.55
CA SER A 76 0.43 -0.98 -30.05
C SER A 76 0.99 -2.03 -31.04
N SER A 77 2.17 -2.58 -30.77
CA SER A 77 2.82 -3.55 -31.68
C SER A 77 2.49 -4.98 -31.27
N SER A 78 1.60 -5.63 -32.02
CA SER A 78 1.24 -7.04 -31.91
C SER A 78 2.34 -8.02 -32.36
N GLN A 79 3.57 -7.54 -32.57
CA GLN A 79 4.70 -8.33 -33.09
C GLN A 79 5.97 -8.24 -32.24
N ILE A 80 5.88 -7.79 -30.98
CA ILE A 80 7.00 -7.98 -30.06
C ILE A 80 7.18 -9.49 -29.88
N GLN A 81 8.36 -10.00 -30.23
CA GLN A 81 8.71 -11.39 -29.94
C GLN A 81 8.53 -11.61 -28.44
N THR A 82 7.63 -12.52 -28.05
CA THR A 82 7.27 -12.79 -26.65
C THR A 82 8.51 -12.97 -25.77
N GLN A 83 9.58 -13.54 -26.33
CA GLN A 83 10.87 -13.72 -25.68
C GLN A 83 11.53 -12.38 -25.30
N LEU A 84 11.67 -11.43 -26.24
CA LEU A 84 12.25 -10.11 -25.98
C LEU A 84 11.45 -9.32 -24.93
N LYS A 85 10.11 -9.45 -24.97
CA LYS A 85 9.24 -8.85 -23.96
C LYS A 85 9.57 -9.37 -22.56
N LEU A 86 9.63 -10.69 -22.40
CA LEU A 86 9.89 -11.31 -21.09
C LEU A 86 11.30 -10.98 -20.58
N GLU A 87 12.31 -11.03 -21.44
CA GLU A 87 13.68 -10.63 -21.10
C GLU A 87 13.76 -9.17 -20.64
N THR A 88 13.03 -8.26 -21.31
CA THR A 88 12.98 -6.84 -20.92
C THR A 88 12.34 -6.67 -19.54
N LEU A 89 11.26 -7.40 -19.25
CA LEU A 89 10.59 -7.35 -17.95
C LEU A 89 11.44 -7.97 -16.83
N GLU A 90 12.11 -9.09 -17.11
CA GLU A 90 13.04 -9.72 -16.18
C GLU A 90 14.21 -8.79 -15.83
N ASN A 91 14.79 -8.12 -16.83
CA ASN A 91 15.84 -7.13 -16.60
C ASN A 91 15.37 -5.98 -15.70
N LEU A 92 14.12 -5.52 -15.88
CA LEU A 92 13.53 -4.49 -15.02
C LEU A 92 13.34 -4.98 -13.58
N VAL A 93 12.86 -6.22 -13.38
CA VAL A 93 12.64 -6.84 -12.07
C VAL A 93 13.96 -6.98 -11.30
N ASN A 94 15.06 -7.28 -12.00
CA ASN A 94 16.37 -7.51 -11.41
C ASN A 94 17.20 -6.24 -11.15
N LEU A 95 16.66 -5.05 -11.44
CA LEU A 95 17.37 -3.80 -11.18
C LEU A 95 17.59 -3.56 -9.67
N PRO A 96 18.77 -3.05 -9.27
CA PRO A 96 18.99 -2.47 -7.94
C PRO A 96 18.01 -1.33 -7.66
N GLN A 97 17.68 -1.10 -6.37
CA GLN A 97 16.64 -0.14 -5.98
C GLN A 97 16.86 1.29 -6.50
N SER A 98 18.10 1.78 -6.50
CA SER A 98 18.45 3.12 -7.01
C SER A 98 18.14 3.25 -8.51
N GLN A 99 18.53 2.25 -9.29
CA GLN A 99 18.30 2.19 -10.73
C GLN A 99 16.82 1.99 -11.05
N LEU A 100 16.13 1.16 -10.27
CA LEU A 100 14.70 0.92 -10.42
C LEU A 100 13.89 2.21 -10.25
N LYS A 101 14.22 3.04 -9.25
CA LYS A 101 13.57 4.35 -9.05
C LYS A 101 13.74 5.27 -10.26
N ILE A 102 14.94 5.32 -10.83
CA ILE A 102 15.22 6.12 -12.03
C ILE A 102 14.44 5.57 -13.23
N ALA A 103 14.51 4.26 -13.46
CA ALA A 103 13.86 3.60 -14.57
C ALA A 103 12.34 3.81 -14.55
N ILE A 104 11.69 3.51 -13.42
CA ILE A 104 10.24 3.64 -13.27
C ILE A 104 9.77 5.08 -13.48
N SER A 105 10.52 6.08 -13.02
CA SER A 105 10.17 7.50 -13.25
C SER A 105 10.17 7.89 -14.73
N SER A 106 10.85 7.11 -15.58
CA SER A 106 10.98 7.34 -17.02
C SER A 106 10.01 6.49 -17.86
N ILE A 107 9.29 5.55 -17.24
CA ILE A 107 8.40 4.61 -17.93
C ILE A 107 6.94 4.98 -17.65
N ASP A 108 6.16 5.19 -18.70
CA ASP A 108 4.71 5.32 -18.58
C ASP A 108 4.03 3.94 -18.48
N MET A 109 4.10 3.33 -17.30
CA MET A 109 3.46 2.03 -17.05
C MET A 109 1.92 2.12 -17.03
N ALA A 110 1.37 3.31 -16.79
CA ALA A 110 -0.07 3.51 -16.74
C ALA A 110 -0.73 3.26 -18.10
N SER A 111 -0.01 3.49 -19.21
CA SER A 111 -0.50 3.22 -20.57
C SER A 111 -0.28 1.78 -21.06
N TRP A 112 0.43 0.93 -20.31
CA TRP A 112 0.65 -0.46 -20.72
C TRP A 112 -0.65 -1.24 -20.94
N ALA A 113 -0.66 -2.18 -21.88
CA ALA A 113 -1.75 -3.13 -21.97
C ALA A 113 -1.83 -4.01 -20.70
N ASP A 114 -3.03 -4.51 -20.38
CA ASP A 114 -3.23 -5.35 -19.20
C ASP A 114 -2.40 -6.63 -19.27
N GLU A 115 -2.16 -7.16 -20.47
CA GLU A 115 -1.29 -8.33 -20.73
C GLU A 115 0.18 -8.05 -20.37
N ILE A 116 0.66 -6.83 -20.60
CA ILE A 116 2.05 -6.45 -20.25
C ILE A 116 2.17 -6.32 -18.74
N THR A 117 1.18 -5.71 -18.11
CA THR A 117 1.10 -5.62 -16.64
C THR A 117 1.03 -7.02 -16.02
N ALA A 118 0.19 -7.89 -16.56
CA ALA A 118 0.07 -9.28 -16.12
C ALA A 118 1.39 -10.06 -16.24
N ASP A 119 2.12 -9.87 -17.34
CA ASP A 119 3.43 -10.51 -17.53
C ASP A 119 4.47 -9.97 -16.55
N LEU A 120 4.48 -8.65 -16.25
CA LEU A 120 5.37 -8.11 -15.22
C LEU A 120 5.08 -8.73 -13.84
N LEU A 121 3.81 -8.81 -13.43
CA LEU A 121 3.44 -9.42 -12.15
C LEU A 121 3.88 -10.89 -12.08
N LYS A 122 3.83 -11.60 -13.21
CA LYS A 122 4.32 -12.98 -13.32
C LYS A 122 5.84 -13.05 -13.18
N GLU A 123 6.59 -12.14 -13.80
CA GLU A 123 8.05 -12.10 -13.66
C GLU A 123 8.49 -11.74 -12.23
N ILE A 124 7.78 -10.85 -11.55
CA ILE A 124 8.01 -10.59 -10.11
C ILE A 124 7.88 -11.88 -9.31
N SER A 125 6.82 -12.66 -9.55
CA SER A 125 6.57 -13.92 -8.83
C SER A 125 7.59 -15.03 -9.12
N LYS A 126 8.32 -14.95 -10.24
CA LYS A 126 9.37 -15.92 -10.58
C LYS A 126 10.74 -15.54 -10.03
N SER A 127 10.94 -14.27 -9.67
CA SER A 127 12.24 -13.79 -9.21
C SER A 127 12.50 -14.28 -7.79
N GLU A 128 13.50 -15.14 -7.63
CA GLU A 128 13.85 -15.73 -6.33
C GLU A 128 14.48 -14.72 -5.35
N ASN A 129 15.04 -13.62 -5.87
CA ASN A 129 15.93 -12.71 -5.12
C ASN A 129 15.49 -11.24 -5.13
N ILE A 130 14.29 -10.92 -5.63
CA ILE A 130 13.81 -9.54 -5.62
C ILE A 130 13.55 -9.07 -4.17
N PRO A 131 14.17 -7.97 -3.71
CA PRO A 131 13.82 -7.38 -2.43
C PRO A 131 12.33 -6.99 -2.41
N ASN A 132 11.61 -7.31 -1.34
CA ASN A 132 10.17 -7.00 -1.25
C ASN A 132 9.85 -5.51 -1.50
N ALA A 133 10.73 -4.59 -1.08
CA ALA A 133 10.55 -3.16 -1.37
C ALA A 133 10.57 -2.85 -2.88
N ASN A 134 11.42 -3.53 -3.66
CA ASN A 134 11.48 -3.38 -5.11
C ASN A 134 10.24 -4.00 -5.78
N ALA A 135 9.83 -5.20 -5.33
CA ALA A 135 8.62 -5.85 -5.81
C ALA A 135 7.39 -4.98 -5.56
N ALA A 136 7.23 -4.44 -4.34
CA ALA A 136 6.16 -3.53 -3.99
C ALA A 136 6.17 -2.25 -4.84
N TYR A 137 7.35 -1.71 -5.11
CA TYR A 137 7.51 -0.52 -5.95
C TYR A 137 7.08 -0.76 -7.40
N LEU A 138 7.45 -1.92 -7.97
CA LEU A 138 7.01 -2.35 -9.30
C LEU A 138 5.49 -2.60 -9.35
N VAL A 139 4.93 -3.31 -8.37
CA VAL A 139 3.49 -3.54 -8.26
C VAL A 139 2.75 -2.21 -8.22
N TYR A 140 3.19 -1.26 -7.40
CA TYR A 140 2.58 0.07 -7.32
C TYR A 140 2.63 0.79 -8.66
N ALA A 141 3.82 0.90 -9.26
CA ALA A 141 4.01 1.63 -10.51
C ALA A 141 3.16 1.08 -11.66
N ALA A 142 3.05 -0.24 -11.75
CA ALA A 142 2.33 -0.89 -12.84
C ALA A 142 0.80 -0.96 -12.63
N THR A 143 0.34 -1.04 -11.38
CA THR A 143 -1.08 -1.36 -11.10
C THR A 143 -1.86 -0.22 -10.46
N TYR A 144 -1.25 0.63 -9.64
CA TYR A 144 -2.00 1.56 -8.79
C TYR A 144 -2.82 2.56 -9.61
N SER A 145 -2.20 3.26 -10.56
CA SER A 145 -2.89 4.23 -11.43
C SER A 145 -4.00 3.58 -12.26
N LYS A 146 -3.76 2.37 -12.78
CA LYS A 146 -4.75 1.60 -13.53
C LYS A 146 -5.96 1.25 -12.68
N ILE A 147 -5.73 0.68 -11.50
CA ILE A 147 -6.81 0.24 -10.61
C ILE A 147 -7.60 1.43 -10.07
N THR A 148 -6.95 2.53 -9.71
CA THR A 148 -7.63 3.74 -9.23
C THR A 148 -8.48 4.41 -10.31
N ALA A 149 -8.09 4.33 -11.58
CA ALA A 149 -8.85 4.87 -12.71
C ALA A 149 -10.10 4.04 -13.10
N LEU A 150 -10.24 2.81 -12.58
CA LEU A 150 -11.36 1.94 -12.94
C LEU A 150 -12.70 2.49 -12.44
N LYS A 151 -13.64 2.64 -13.38
CA LYS A 151 -15.06 2.98 -13.12
C LYS A 151 -16.00 1.79 -13.24
N SER A 152 -15.49 0.67 -13.76
CA SER A 152 -16.22 -0.57 -14.01
C SER A 152 -15.44 -1.77 -13.46
N ASN A 153 -15.96 -2.97 -13.67
CA ASN A 153 -15.31 -4.22 -13.25
C ASN A 153 -13.84 -4.28 -13.69
N VAL A 154 -13.01 -4.89 -12.84
CA VAL A 154 -11.59 -5.07 -13.09
C VAL A 154 -11.39 -6.06 -14.25
N PRO A 155 -10.54 -5.75 -15.24
CA PRO A 155 -10.20 -6.69 -16.31
C PRO A 155 -9.77 -8.05 -15.74
N ARG A 156 -10.33 -9.12 -16.30
CA ARG A 156 -10.16 -10.48 -15.76
C ARG A 156 -8.69 -10.89 -15.70
N ILE A 157 -7.91 -10.57 -16.74
CA ILE A 157 -6.49 -10.89 -16.80
C ILE A 157 -5.73 -10.20 -15.67
N LEU A 158 -5.99 -8.92 -15.43
CA LEU A 158 -5.35 -8.14 -14.38
C LEU A 158 -5.72 -8.66 -12.99
N MET A 159 -7.01 -8.91 -12.73
CA MET A 159 -7.46 -9.47 -11.44
C MET A 159 -6.83 -10.83 -11.17
N ASN A 160 -6.82 -11.74 -12.16
CA ASN A 160 -6.23 -13.06 -12.01
C ASN A 160 -4.73 -12.99 -11.72
N SER A 161 -3.98 -12.11 -12.40
CA SER A 161 -2.55 -11.94 -12.16
C SER A 161 -2.27 -11.32 -10.80
N ILE A 162 -3.07 -10.36 -10.34
CA ILE A 162 -2.97 -9.81 -8.99
C ILE A 162 -3.23 -10.89 -7.95
N GLN A 163 -4.28 -11.70 -8.11
CA GLN A 163 -4.60 -12.78 -7.18
C GLN A 163 -3.49 -13.85 -7.13
N GLN A 164 -2.95 -14.23 -8.29
CA GLN A 164 -1.83 -15.18 -8.36
C GLN A 164 -0.60 -14.62 -7.64
N LEU A 165 -0.18 -13.38 -7.94
CA LEU A 165 0.93 -12.74 -7.23
C LEU A 165 0.64 -12.58 -5.74
N THR A 166 -0.61 -12.36 -5.34
CA THR A 166 -0.98 -12.24 -3.92
C THR A 166 -0.78 -13.56 -3.18
N LYS A 167 -1.07 -14.68 -3.85
CA LYS A 167 -0.88 -16.03 -3.30
C LYS A 167 0.60 -16.37 -3.17
N ASP A 168 1.40 -16.00 -4.17
CA ASP A 168 2.82 -16.36 -4.23
C ASP A 168 3.68 -15.39 -3.38
N GLU A 169 3.45 -14.08 -3.51
CA GLU A 169 4.25 -13.00 -2.91
C GLU A 169 3.38 -11.91 -2.24
N GLY A 170 2.43 -12.31 -1.40
CA GLY A 170 1.40 -11.41 -0.86
C GLY A 170 1.87 -10.12 -0.16
N LYS A 171 3.09 -10.08 0.41
CA LYS A 171 3.59 -8.86 1.07
C LYS A 171 3.81 -7.71 0.08
N CYS A 172 4.31 -8.00 -1.12
CA CYS A 172 4.54 -6.95 -2.12
C CYS A 172 3.23 -6.37 -2.64
N VAL A 173 2.18 -7.19 -2.74
CA VAL A 173 0.83 -6.74 -3.11
C VAL A 173 0.19 -5.92 -2.00
N ILE A 174 0.41 -6.28 -0.74
CA ILE A 174 -0.04 -5.47 0.40
C ILE A 174 0.57 -4.07 0.32
N ASP A 175 1.89 -4.00 0.18
CA ASP A 175 2.65 -2.73 0.21
C ASP A 175 2.44 -1.89 -1.05
N GLY A 176 2.45 -2.53 -2.21
CA GLY A 176 2.39 -1.88 -3.52
C GLY A 176 0.98 -1.56 -3.99
N LEU A 177 -0.06 -2.22 -3.46
CA LEU A 177 -1.42 -2.05 -3.96
C LEU A 177 -2.47 -1.91 -2.87
N ILE A 178 -2.59 -2.87 -1.95
CA ILE A 178 -3.72 -2.89 -1.00
C ILE A 178 -3.66 -1.71 -0.04
N VAL A 179 -2.53 -1.46 0.61
CA VAL A 179 -2.38 -0.32 1.53
C VAL A 179 -2.51 1.02 0.80
N PRO A 180 -1.85 1.25 -0.35
CA PRO A 180 -2.10 2.42 -1.18
C PRO A 180 -3.55 2.65 -1.54
N LEU A 181 -4.28 1.61 -1.91
CA LEU A 181 -5.70 1.74 -2.22
C LEU A 181 -6.54 2.03 -0.98
N LEU A 182 -6.21 1.41 0.15
CA LEU A 182 -6.98 1.52 1.39
C LEU A 182 -6.94 2.94 1.99
N PHE A 183 -5.78 3.60 1.93
CA PHE A 183 -5.55 4.93 2.51
C PHE A 183 -5.72 6.09 1.51
N GLN A 184 -6.20 5.81 0.29
CA GLN A 184 -6.58 6.85 -0.67
C GLN A 184 -8.00 7.39 -0.40
N SER A 185 -8.34 8.51 -1.04
CA SER A 185 -9.70 9.05 -1.02
C SER A 185 -10.56 8.38 -2.09
N GLY A 186 -11.81 8.03 -1.77
CA GLY A 186 -12.80 7.67 -2.79
C GLY A 186 -12.69 6.25 -3.34
N LEU A 187 -12.56 5.25 -2.46
CA LEU A 187 -12.67 3.83 -2.83
C LEU A 187 -14.05 3.55 -3.44
N SER A 188 -14.06 3.20 -4.73
CA SER A 188 -15.26 2.74 -5.42
C SER A 188 -15.30 1.22 -5.54
N LYS A 189 -16.42 0.68 -6.03
CA LYS A 189 -16.69 -0.76 -6.07
C LYS A 189 -15.56 -1.60 -6.70
N PRO A 190 -14.94 -1.22 -7.83
CA PRO A 190 -13.85 -1.99 -8.43
C PRO A 190 -12.61 -2.06 -7.53
N GLN A 191 -12.23 -0.97 -6.86
CA GLN A 191 -11.08 -0.98 -5.95
C GLN A 191 -11.36 -1.84 -4.72
N CYS A 192 -12.58 -1.76 -4.17
CA CYS A 192 -13.02 -2.65 -3.08
C CYS A 192 -13.03 -4.13 -3.50
N GLU A 193 -13.36 -4.43 -4.76
CA GLU A 193 -13.29 -5.79 -5.30
C GLU A 193 -11.85 -6.31 -5.33
N VAL A 194 -10.89 -5.51 -5.84
CA VAL A 194 -9.46 -5.87 -5.82
C VAL A 194 -9.00 -6.15 -4.40
N ILE A 195 -9.25 -5.23 -3.47
CA ILE A 195 -8.83 -5.37 -2.08
C ILE A 195 -9.40 -6.66 -1.47
N ASN A 196 -10.70 -6.91 -1.59
CA ASN A 196 -11.32 -8.09 -0.99
C ASN A 196 -10.85 -9.40 -1.63
N LYS A 197 -10.74 -9.47 -2.97
CA LYS A 197 -10.27 -10.67 -3.67
C LYS A 197 -8.80 -10.98 -3.43
N SER A 198 -7.95 -9.96 -3.35
CA SER A 198 -6.55 -10.17 -2.94
C SER A 198 -6.47 -10.64 -1.50
N THR A 199 -7.27 -10.06 -0.61
CA THR A 199 -7.26 -10.41 0.83
C THR A 199 -7.56 -11.88 1.09
N THR A 200 -8.41 -12.52 0.28
CA THR A 200 -8.71 -13.95 0.42
C THR A 200 -7.55 -14.86 0.02
N GLU A 201 -6.67 -14.40 -0.87
CA GLU A 201 -5.50 -15.17 -1.32
C GLU A 201 -4.29 -15.06 -0.37
N LEU A 202 -4.27 -14.01 0.47
CA LEU A 202 -3.20 -13.80 1.45
C LEU A 202 -3.11 -14.96 2.45
N ASN A 203 -1.88 -15.31 2.83
CA ASN A 203 -1.66 -16.29 3.88
C ASN A 203 -2.07 -15.74 5.27
N PRO A 204 -2.23 -16.61 6.30
CA PRO A 204 -2.70 -16.17 7.62
C PRO A 204 -1.90 -15.03 8.26
N SER A 205 -0.57 -15.06 8.16
CA SER A 205 0.31 -14.06 8.76
C SER A 205 0.16 -12.70 8.06
N GLN A 206 0.05 -12.71 6.74
CA GLN A 206 -0.18 -11.52 5.92
C GLN A 206 -1.58 -10.92 6.16
N ARG A 207 -2.61 -11.76 6.30
CA ARG A 207 -3.96 -11.31 6.68
C ARG A 207 -3.97 -10.65 8.06
N LEU A 208 -3.25 -11.21 9.05
CA LEU A 208 -3.12 -10.57 10.35
C LEU A 208 -2.37 -9.23 10.25
N PHE A 209 -1.30 -9.15 9.46
CA PHE A 209 -0.59 -7.90 9.21
C PHE A 209 -1.51 -6.82 8.62
N LEU A 210 -2.34 -7.19 7.65
CA LEU A 210 -3.34 -6.27 7.08
C LEU A 210 -4.37 -5.84 8.12
N LEU A 211 -4.86 -6.76 8.97
CA LEU A 211 -5.76 -6.42 10.07
C LEU A 211 -5.14 -5.41 11.03
N LYS A 212 -3.89 -5.64 11.48
CA LYS A 212 -3.17 -4.68 12.33
C LYS A 212 -3.05 -3.30 11.69
N THR A 213 -2.79 -3.27 10.39
CA THR A 213 -2.71 -2.03 9.62
C THR A 213 -4.04 -1.27 9.64
N ILE A 214 -5.17 -1.98 9.50
CA ILE A 214 -6.51 -1.37 9.59
C ILE A 214 -6.81 -0.90 11.02
N LEU A 215 -6.54 -1.73 12.02
CA LEU A 215 -6.86 -1.44 13.42
C LEU A 215 -6.06 -0.25 13.97
N SER A 216 -4.79 -0.11 13.57
CA SER A 216 -3.93 1.02 13.91
C SER A 216 -4.11 2.25 13.03
N ASP A 217 -5.10 2.26 12.13
CA ASP A 217 -5.31 3.36 11.18
C ASP A 217 -4.04 3.71 10.37
N GLY A 218 -3.27 2.68 10.03
CA GLY A 218 -2.03 2.76 9.28
C GLY A 218 -0.82 3.23 10.09
N GLU A 219 -0.98 3.70 11.33
CA GLU A 219 0.11 4.33 12.10
C GLU A 219 1.35 3.43 12.20
N SER A 220 1.18 2.18 12.62
CA SER A 220 2.29 1.24 12.76
C SER A 220 2.91 0.88 11.40
N TYR A 221 2.09 0.80 10.34
CA TYR A 221 2.56 0.50 8.99
C TYR A 221 3.48 1.60 8.48
N PHE A 222 3.03 2.85 8.52
CA PHE A 222 3.80 3.97 7.98
C PHE A 222 5.00 4.36 8.85
N ALA A 223 4.95 4.08 10.15
CA ALA A 223 6.12 4.27 11.02
C ALA A 223 7.25 3.29 10.70
N THR A 224 6.92 2.08 10.23
CA THR A 224 7.91 1.01 9.96
C THR A 224 8.36 0.94 8.51
N ASN A 225 7.59 1.50 7.57
CA ASN A 225 7.87 1.43 6.13
C ASN A 225 8.28 2.78 5.54
N THR A 226 9.14 3.53 6.23
CA THR A 226 9.59 4.88 5.81
C THR A 226 10.36 4.88 4.50
N ASP A 227 10.99 3.76 4.13
CA ASP A 227 11.82 3.63 2.93
C ASP A 227 10.98 3.41 1.66
N ILE A 228 9.77 2.87 1.84
CA ILE A 228 8.77 2.65 0.79
C ILE A 228 7.88 3.89 0.76
N LYS A 229 8.41 5.02 0.29
CA LYS A 229 7.66 6.29 0.12
C LYS A 229 6.69 6.24 -1.05
N LEU A 230 5.83 5.23 -1.10
CA LEU A 230 4.74 5.13 -2.10
C LEU A 230 3.60 6.09 -1.79
N ILE A 231 3.32 6.30 -0.51
CA ILE A 231 2.31 7.22 0.00
C ILE A 231 3.02 8.18 0.95
N SER A 232 2.88 9.49 0.74
CA SER A 232 3.40 10.49 1.69
C SER A 232 2.58 10.42 2.98
N ASN A 233 3.26 10.33 4.13
CA ASN A 233 2.61 10.29 5.44
C ASN A 233 1.65 11.47 5.67
N ASP A 234 1.97 12.64 5.10
CA ASP A 234 1.24 13.88 5.30
C ASP A 234 -0.09 13.96 4.52
N ASN A 235 -0.31 13.07 3.53
CA ASN A 235 -1.49 13.10 2.65
C ASN A 235 -2.33 11.82 2.68
N ARG A 236 -2.14 10.96 3.68
CA ARG A 236 -2.93 9.73 3.81
C ARG A 236 -4.31 10.02 4.40
N ASN A 237 -5.33 9.29 3.96
CA ASN A 237 -6.65 9.37 4.58
C ASN A 237 -6.73 8.42 5.77
N TYR A 238 -7.47 8.82 6.79
CA TYR A 238 -7.78 7.94 7.92
C TYR A 238 -8.95 7.01 7.56
N LEU A 239 -8.88 5.77 8.04
CA LEU A 239 -9.92 4.76 7.92
C LEU A 239 -11.01 4.95 8.96
N ARG A 240 -10.72 5.66 10.07
CA ARG A 240 -11.67 5.95 11.13
C ARG A 240 -12.41 7.28 10.87
N PRO A 241 -13.73 7.36 11.13
CA PRO A 241 -14.61 6.27 11.55
C PRO A 241 -14.82 5.24 10.43
N TRP A 242 -14.92 3.96 10.81
CA TRP A 242 -15.04 2.86 9.84
C TRP A 242 -16.33 2.97 9.04
N ASN A 243 -16.19 2.91 7.71
CA ASN A 243 -17.30 2.83 6.77
C ASN A 243 -17.59 1.37 6.35
N ASP A 244 -18.63 1.17 5.55
CA ASP A 244 -19.04 -0.16 5.08
C ASP A 244 -17.92 -0.94 4.39
N ASN A 245 -17.04 -0.28 3.64
CA ASN A 245 -15.92 -0.92 2.96
C ASN A 245 -14.89 -1.45 3.96
N VAL A 246 -14.59 -0.69 5.01
CA VAL A 246 -13.68 -1.11 6.08
C VAL A 246 -14.29 -2.27 6.87
N PHE A 247 -15.60 -2.20 7.21
CA PHE A 247 -16.31 -3.30 7.85
C PHE A 247 -16.30 -4.57 7.00
N GLN A 248 -16.52 -4.46 5.69
CA GLN A 248 -16.46 -5.59 4.77
C GLN A 248 -15.05 -6.19 4.71
N LEU A 249 -14.01 -5.37 4.64
CA LEU A 249 -12.62 -5.84 4.61
C LEU A 249 -12.25 -6.58 5.90
N ILE A 250 -12.53 -6.00 7.06
CA ILE A 250 -12.31 -6.66 8.36
C ILE A 250 -13.09 -7.99 8.41
N SER A 251 -14.33 -8.00 7.93
CA SER A 251 -15.15 -9.22 7.86
C SER A 251 -14.52 -10.28 6.96
N THR A 252 -13.98 -9.90 5.80
CA THR A 252 -13.30 -10.80 4.86
C THR A 252 -12.05 -11.42 5.51
N ILE A 253 -11.25 -10.61 6.20
CA ILE A 253 -10.05 -11.06 6.91
C ILE A 253 -10.41 -12.07 8.01
N LEU A 254 -11.36 -11.73 8.87
CA LEU A 254 -11.81 -12.58 9.98
C LEU A 254 -12.58 -13.81 9.50
N SER A 255 -13.22 -13.76 8.33
CA SER A 255 -13.97 -14.89 7.80
C SER A 255 -13.05 -15.96 7.21
N THR A 256 -11.88 -15.58 6.73
CA THR A 256 -10.90 -16.46 6.09
C THR A 256 -9.98 -17.04 7.15
N GLN A 257 -10.42 -18.13 7.80
CA GLN A 257 -9.64 -18.81 8.84
C GLN A 257 -8.55 -19.73 8.26
N PRO A 258 -7.46 -19.98 9.02
CA PRO A 258 -7.15 -19.40 10.34
C PRO A 258 -6.52 -18.00 10.25
N LEU A 259 -6.61 -17.23 11.35
CA LEU A 259 -5.72 -16.10 11.62
C LEU A 259 -4.77 -16.53 12.74
N VAL A 260 -3.55 -16.90 12.35
CA VAL A 260 -2.50 -17.32 13.28
C VAL A 260 -2.10 -16.13 14.14
N ASN A 261 -1.91 -16.32 15.46
CA ASN A 261 -1.51 -15.29 16.42
C ASN A 261 -2.53 -14.15 16.63
N PHE A 262 -3.83 -14.44 16.52
CA PHE A 262 -4.88 -13.50 16.93
C PHE A 262 -4.99 -13.45 18.46
N ASP A 263 -4.25 -12.54 19.08
CA ASP A 263 -4.13 -12.38 20.53
C ASP A 263 -5.14 -11.39 21.15
N ARG A 264 -5.01 -11.19 22.46
CA ARG A 264 -5.81 -10.25 23.26
C ARG A 264 -5.81 -8.85 22.69
N THR A 265 -4.65 -8.30 22.35
CA THR A 265 -4.54 -6.90 21.88
C THR A 265 -5.35 -6.71 20.61
N HIS A 266 -5.23 -7.62 19.64
CA HIS A 266 -6.00 -7.55 18.40
C HIS A 266 -7.51 -7.64 18.63
N LEU A 267 -7.95 -8.49 19.56
CA LEU A 267 -9.36 -8.60 19.90
C LEU A 267 -9.90 -7.30 20.50
N PHE A 268 -9.18 -6.68 21.44
CA PHE A 268 -9.62 -5.44 22.07
C PHE A 268 -9.55 -4.24 21.12
N ASP A 269 -8.49 -4.14 20.31
CA ASP A 269 -8.35 -3.11 19.26
C ASP A 269 -9.46 -3.20 18.21
N LEU A 270 -10.05 -4.38 18.03
CA LEU A 270 -11.19 -4.60 17.17
C LEU A 270 -12.53 -4.28 17.87
N VAL A 271 -12.72 -4.69 19.13
CA VAL A 271 -14.02 -4.59 19.83
C VAL A 271 -14.26 -3.19 20.42
N GLN A 272 -13.25 -2.54 20.98
CA GLN A 272 -13.42 -1.22 21.63
C GLN A 272 -13.92 -0.13 20.66
N PRO A 273 -13.42 -0.01 19.42
CA PRO A 273 -13.97 0.95 18.46
C PRO A 273 -15.47 0.71 18.18
N LEU A 274 -15.93 -0.55 18.20
CA LEU A 274 -17.34 -0.87 17.97
C LEU A 274 -18.24 -0.32 19.08
N GLN A 275 -17.76 -0.27 20.32
CA GLN A 275 -18.49 0.37 21.41
C GLN A 275 -18.72 1.85 21.11
N THR A 276 -17.67 2.56 20.71
CA THR A 276 -17.76 4.00 20.38
C THR A 276 -18.68 4.24 19.18
N ILE A 277 -18.61 3.39 18.14
CA ILE A 277 -19.47 3.47 16.97
C ILE A 277 -20.94 3.21 17.33
N VAL A 278 -21.23 2.21 18.16
CA VAL A 278 -22.61 1.87 18.55
C VAL A 278 -23.19 2.91 19.52
N GLN A 279 -22.38 3.49 20.40
CA GLN A 279 -22.81 4.59 21.28
C GLN A 279 -23.23 5.82 20.46
N SER A 280 -22.46 6.17 19.43
CA SER A 280 -22.77 7.30 18.54
C SER A 280 -23.86 6.98 17.51
N ASN A 281 -23.95 5.72 17.06
CA ASN A 281 -24.96 5.22 16.14
C ASN A 281 -25.51 3.86 16.59
N PRO A 282 -26.57 3.85 17.44
CA PRO A 282 -27.18 2.60 17.94
C PRO A 282 -27.78 1.69 16.86
N LYS A 283 -27.86 2.14 15.60
CA LYS A 283 -28.36 1.39 14.44
C LYS A 283 -27.23 0.91 13.52
N ASP A 284 -25.98 0.97 13.97
CA ASP A 284 -24.85 0.58 13.13
C ASP A 284 -24.86 -0.92 12.80
N LYS A 285 -25.01 -1.23 11.51
CA LYS A 285 -25.09 -2.59 11.01
C LYS A 285 -23.74 -3.27 10.97
N GLY A 286 -22.68 -2.55 10.57
CA GLY A 286 -21.33 -3.09 10.44
C GLY A 286 -20.80 -3.64 11.76
N SER A 287 -20.97 -2.87 12.84
CA SER A 287 -20.58 -3.26 14.20
C SER A 287 -21.27 -4.55 14.65
N MET A 288 -22.59 -4.65 14.47
CA MET A 288 -23.32 -5.85 14.87
C MET A 288 -22.95 -7.07 14.03
N GLN A 289 -22.66 -6.89 12.72
CA GLN A 289 -22.20 -7.98 11.87
C GLN A 289 -20.81 -8.48 12.29
N LEU A 290 -19.89 -7.58 12.63
CA LEU A 290 -18.58 -7.96 13.17
C LEU A 290 -18.69 -8.66 14.52
N LEU A 291 -19.50 -8.17 15.46
CA LEU A 291 -19.70 -8.85 16.74
C LEU A 291 -20.29 -10.25 16.56
N LEU A 292 -21.22 -10.43 15.62
CA LEU A 292 -21.75 -11.75 15.29
C LEU A 292 -20.67 -12.68 14.71
N LEU A 293 -19.82 -12.15 13.83
CA LEU A 293 -18.69 -12.90 13.30
C LEU A 293 -17.71 -13.32 14.39
N LEU A 294 -17.35 -12.41 15.30
CA LEU A 294 -16.45 -12.68 16.41
C LEU A 294 -17.03 -13.74 17.36
N THR A 295 -18.28 -13.58 17.78
CA THR A 295 -18.94 -14.54 18.68
C THR A 295 -19.16 -15.91 18.05
N SER A 296 -19.26 -16.01 16.72
CA SER A 296 -19.40 -17.30 16.02
C SER A 296 -18.07 -17.98 15.70
N LYS A 297 -17.07 -17.25 15.22
CA LYS A 297 -15.80 -17.81 14.72
C LYS A 297 -14.63 -17.71 15.68
N TYR A 298 -14.68 -16.77 16.62
CA TYR A 298 -13.60 -16.45 17.58
C TYR A 298 -14.07 -16.60 19.02
N ALA A 299 -15.07 -17.46 19.27
CA ALA A 299 -15.61 -17.74 20.60
C ALA A 299 -14.53 -18.12 21.63
N GLN A 300 -13.55 -18.93 21.21
CA GLN A 300 -12.45 -19.34 22.09
C GLN A 300 -11.61 -18.15 22.56
N ALA A 301 -11.23 -17.24 21.65
CA ALA A 301 -10.49 -16.03 21.99
C ALA A 301 -11.32 -15.10 22.89
N ILE A 302 -12.63 -15.01 22.67
CA ILE A 302 -13.54 -14.23 23.53
C ILE A 302 -13.57 -14.77 24.96
N ILE A 303 -13.60 -16.11 25.13
CA ILE A 303 -13.52 -16.76 26.44
C ILE A 303 -12.15 -16.49 27.08
N GLU A 304 -11.08 -16.85 26.37
CA GLU A 304 -9.70 -16.79 26.85
C GLU A 304 -9.31 -15.38 27.32
N PHE A 305 -9.74 -14.36 26.59
CA PHE A 305 -9.40 -12.97 26.88
C PHE A 305 -10.49 -12.17 27.60
N SER A 306 -11.52 -12.86 28.13
CA SER A 306 -12.58 -12.26 28.96
C SER A 306 -13.28 -11.06 28.29
N CYS A 307 -13.61 -11.19 27.00
CA CYS A 307 -14.23 -10.11 26.21
C CYS A 307 -15.77 -10.16 26.22
N ILE A 308 -16.36 -11.11 26.94
CA ILE A 308 -17.82 -11.35 26.97
C ILE A 308 -18.58 -10.11 27.44
N ASP A 309 -18.23 -9.56 28.60
CA ASP A 309 -18.96 -8.46 29.23
C ASP A 309 -18.93 -7.19 28.38
N LEU A 310 -17.79 -6.90 27.75
CA LEU A 310 -17.65 -5.78 26.82
C LEU A 310 -18.60 -5.94 25.62
N ILE A 311 -18.69 -7.13 25.02
CA ILE A 311 -19.61 -7.38 23.90
C ILE A 311 -21.07 -7.26 24.36
N GLU A 312 -21.41 -7.70 25.58
CA GLU A 312 -22.76 -7.53 26.13
C GLU A 312 -23.12 -6.06 26.32
N GLU A 313 -22.20 -5.24 26.83
CA GLU A 313 -22.38 -3.80 26.98
C GLU A 313 -22.67 -3.14 25.61
N ILE A 314 -21.88 -3.47 24.59
CA ILE A 314 -22.10 -2.95 23.23
C ILE A 314 -23.49 -3.37 22.71
N CYS A 315 -23.90 -4.60 22.98
CA CYS A 315 -25.23 -5.08 22.59
C CYS A 315 -26.36 -4.36 23.34
N GLN A 316 -26.18 -3.96 24.60
CA GLN A 316 -27.17 -3.19 25.36
C GLN A 316 -27.36 -1.79 24.77
N LEU A 317 -26.27 -1.17 24.32
CA LEU A 317 -26.27 0.15 23.68
C LEU A 317 -26.92 0.12 22.28
N SER A 318 -26.90 -1.03 21.61
CA SER A 318 -27.48 -1.20 20.28
C SER A 318 -29.01 -1.27 20.27
N THR A 319 -29.62 -0.70 19.23
CA THR A 319 -31.05 -0.84 18.89
C THR A 319 -31.30 -1.77 17.70
N MET A 320 -30.24 -2.33 17.10
CA MET A 320 -30.35 -3.24 15.96
C MET A 320 -30.98 -4.57 16.34
N PHE A 321 -31.77 -5.14 15.42
CA PHE A 321 -32.35 -6.49 15.61
C PHE A 321 -31.26 -7.57 15.77
N LEU A 322 -30.14 -7.42 15.06
CA LEU A 322 -29.04 -8.38 15.05
C LEU A 322 -28.41 -8.60 16.44
N LYS A 323 -28.56 -7.65 17.38
CA LYS A 323 -28.07 -7.80 18.76
C LYS A 323 -28.60 -9.06 19.44
N ARG A 324 -29.84 -9.48 19.12
CA ARG A 324 -30.44 -10.71 19.68
C ARG A 324 -29.64 -11.95 19.30
N SER A 325 -29.14 -12.00 18.06
CA SER A 325 -28.29 -13.10 17.59
C SER A 325 -26.94 -13.10 18.29
N VAL A 326 -26.32 -11.93 18.48
CA VAL A 326 -25.04 -11.81 19.21
C VAL A 326 -25.20 -12.27 20.66
N LEU A 327 -26.21 -11.77 21.38
CA LEU A 327 -26.50 -12.18 22.76
C LEU A 327 -26.84 -13.68 22.88
N GLY A 328 -27.53 -14.24 21.88
CA GLY A 328 -27.78 -15.67 21.80
C GLY A 328 -26.49 -16.50 21.69
N GLN A 329 -25.54 -16.05 20.86
CA GLN A 329 -24.21 -16.68 20.76
C GLN A 329 -23.43 -16.57 22.07
N LEU A 330 -23.41 -15.40 22.71
CA LEU A 330 -22.77 -15.22 24.01
C LEU A 330 -23.36 -16.13 25.09
N THR A 331 -24.69 -16.31 25.10
CA THR A 331 -25.34 -17.25 26.00
C THR A 331 -24.85 -18.68 25.76
N SER A 332 -24.69 -19.10 24.50
CA SER A 332 -24.13 -20.41 24.17
C SER A 332 -22.66 -20.54 24.59
N ILE A 333 -21.87 -19.48 24.47
CA ILE A 333 -20.46 -19.44 24.91
C ILE A 333 -20.38 -19.61 26.42
N LYS A 334 -21.15 -18.82 27.19
CA LYS A 334 -21.21 -18.91 28.66
C LYS A 334 -21.61 -20.31 29.14
N LYS A 335 -22.57 -20.96 28.47
CA LYS A 335 -22.97 -22.34 28.79
C LYS A 335 -21.83 -23.34 28.60
N LYS A 336 -21.00 -23.18 27.57
CA LYS A 336 -19.84 -24.06 27.33
C LYS A 336 -18.73 -23.89 28.37
N MET A 337 -18.64 -22.74 29.04
CA MET A 337 -17.67 -22.53 30.13
C MET A 337 -18.06 -23.22 31.44
N LEU A 338 -19.33 -23.63 31.58
CA LEU A 338 -19.87 -24.27 32.79
C LEU A 338 -19.79 -25.81 32.73
N VAL A 339 -19.37 -26.37 31.61
CA VAL A 339 -19.21 -27.82 31.36
C VAL A 339 -17.73 -28.16 31.38
#